data_AF-A0A932FDX0-F1
#
_entry.id   AF-A0A932FDX0-F1
#
_cell.length_a   1.000
_cell.length_b   1.000
_cell.length_c   1.000
_cell.angle_alpha   90.00
_cell.angle_beta   90.00
_cell.angle_gamma   90.00
#
_symmetry.space_group_name_H-M   'P 1'
#
loop_
_entity.id
_entity.type
_entity.pdbx_description
1 polymer ?
#
loop_
_entity_poly.entity_id
_entity_poly.type
_entity_poly.pdbx_seq_one_letter_code
_entity_poly.pdbx_strand_id
1 'polypeptide(L)'
;MTDLQAVEAWARAELDRKNAARDQALRWSRAMIRACSTCIRAVHRRELDRARELIAEAESLNARITSELHGLDDLYWAGYVQDAQKELVEAHATLALVQGQPLPDPARLGIGAAPFLNGLGEAVGELRRYLLDSLRRGEATRGEPLLAAMDDIYSLLVTLDYPDALTGGLRRTTDNVRGILEKTRGDLTVALRQDRLEQALRAANPGA
;
A
#
# COMPACT_ATOMS: atom_id res chain seq x y z
N MET A 1 -20.51 -47.00 -26.24
CA MET A 1 -19.47 -46.48 -25.34
C MET A 1 -19.27 -45.02 -25.69
N THR A 2 -19.45 -44.12 -24.74
CA THR A 2 -19.17 -42.69 -24.95
C THR A 2 -17.66 -42.52 -25.12
N ASP A 3 -17.22 -41.92 -26.22
CA ASP A 3 -15.81 -41.63 -26.45
C ASP A 3 -15.37 -40.46 -25.56
N LEU A 4 -14.71 -40.79 -24.45
CA LEU A 4 -14.22 -39.82 -23.48
C LEU A 4 -12.82 -39.28 -23.83
N GLN A 5 -12.14 -39.80 -24.85
CA GLN A 5 -10.77 -39.40 -25.18
C GLN A 5 -10.69 -37.94 -25.64
N ALA A 6 -11.66 -37.50 -26.44
CA ALA A 6 -11.77 -36.10 -26.87
C ALA A 6 -12.03 -35.15 -25.69
N VAL A 7 -12.86 -35.57 -24.73
CA VAL A 7 -13.18 -34.80 -23.51
C VAL A 7 -11.94 -34.70 -22.61
N GLU A 8 -11.22 -35.80 -22.42
CA GLU A 8 -9.97 -35.82 -21.65
C GLU A 8 -8.91 -34.90 -22.27
N ALA A 9 -8.70 -34.99 -23.58
CA ALA A 9 -7.72 -34.16 -24.29
C ALA A 9 -8.04 -32.66 -24.17
N TRP A 10 -9.32 -32.29 -24.33
CA TRP A 10 -9.78 -30.92 -24.13
C TRP A 10 -9.56 -30.44 -22.68
N ALA A 11 -9.99 -31.24 -21.69
CA ALA A 11 -9.87 -30.88 -20.28
C ALA A 11 -8.40 -30.73 -19.85
N ARG A 12 -7.52 -31.63 -20.30
CA ARG A 12 -6.09 -31.55 -20.03
C ARG A 12 -5.48 -30.29 -20.64
N ALA A 13 -5.77 -29.97 -21.90
CA ALA A 13 -5.23 -28.78 -22.54
C ALA A 13 -5.64 -27.49 -21.80
N GLU A 14 -6.90 -27.39 -21.37
CA GLU A 14 -7.40 -26.23 -20.63
C GLU A 14 -6.79 -26.11 -19.22
N LEU A 15 -6.70 -27.23 -18.49
CA LEU A 15 -6.13 -27.26 -17.14
C LEU A 15 -4.62 -27.02 -17.14
N ASP A 16 -3.88 -27.59 -18.10
CA ASP A 16 -2.43 -27.37 -18.23
C ASP A 16 -2.14 -25.89 -18.55
N ARG A 17 -2.93 -25.26 -19.42
CA ARG A 17 -2.86 -23.82 -19.72
C ARG A 17 -3.10 -22.97 -18.47
N LYS A 18 -4.19 -23.22 -17.74
CA LYS A 18 -4.50 -22.49 -16.50
C LYS A 18 -3.45 -22.70 -15.41
N ASN A 19 -2.94 -23.92 -15.25
CA ASN A 19 -1.94 -24.22 -14.24
C ASN A 19 -0.62 -23.49 -14.53
N ALA A 20 -0.18 -23.45 -15.80
CA ALA A 20 1.01 -22.71 -16.19
C ALA A 20 0.87 -21.19 -15.92
N ALA A 21 -0.29 -20.60 -16.25
CA ALA A 21 -0.59 -19.19 -15.98
C ALA A 21 -0.60 -18.90 -14.46
N ARG A 22 -1.24 -19.77 -13.67
CA ARG A 22 -1.27 -19.68 -12.20
C ARG A 22 0.13 -19.71 -11.60
N ASP A 23 0.97 -20.66 -12.00
CA ASP A 23 2.33 -20.81 -11.46
C ASP A 23 3.21 -19.60 -11.80
N GLN A 24 3.03 -19.03 -12.99
CA GLN A 24 3.72 -17.81 -13.39
C GLN A 24 3.24 -16.59 -12.60
N ALA A 25 1.93 -16.41 -12.45
CA ALA A 25 1.35 -15.32 -11.66
C ALA A 25 1.80 -15.38 -10.20
N LEU A 26 1.82 -16.57 -9.58
CA LEU A 26 2.35 -16.77 -8.22
C LEU A 26 3.82 -16.34 -8.08
N ARG A 27 4.66 -16.64 -9.08
CA ARG A 27 6.06 -16.20 -9.08
C ARG A 27 6.17 -14.68 -9.14
N TRP A 28 5.40 -14.04 -10.00
CA TRP A 28 5.38 -12.57 -10.13
C TRP A 28 4.80 -11.89 -8.91
N SER A 29 3.69 -12.36 -8.34
CA SER A 29 3.11 -11.82 -7.10
C SER A 29 4.15 -11.83 -5.97
N ARG A 30 4.88 -12.94 -5.77
CA ARG A 30 5.93 -13.01 -4.75
C ARG A 30 7.09 -12.04 -5.03
N ALA A 31 7.46 -11.86 -6.29
CA ALA A 31 8.49 -10.89 -6.67
C ALA A 31 8.02 -9.46 -6.41
N MET A 32 6.77 -9.16 -6.74
CA MET A 32 6.14 -7.85 -6.52
C MET A 32 6.10 -7.50 -5.05
N ILE A 33 5.65 -8.42 -4.18
CA ILE A 33 5.65 -8.22 -2.71
C ILE A 33 7.07 -7.91 -2.20
N ARG A 34 8.09 -8.63 -2.68
CA ARG A 34 9.49 -8.36 -2.29
C ARG A 34 9.96 -6.97 -2.74
N ALA A 35 9.60 -6.56 -3.96
CA ALA A 35 9.91 -5.22 -4.47
C ALA A 35 9.21 -4.14 -3.62
N CYS A 36 7.93 -4.31 -3.31
CA CYS A 36 7.14 -3.40 -2.46
C CYS A 36 7.73 -3.25 -1.06
N SER A 37 8.01 -4.37 -0.37
CA SER A 37 8.66 -4.36 0.95
C SER A 37 10.05 -3.70 0.91
N THR A 38 10.80 -3.88 -0.18
CA THR A 38 12.11 -3.22 -0.33
C THR A 38 11.97 -1.73 -0.62
N CYS A 39 10.93 -1.33 -1.38
CA CYS A 39 10.57 0.06 -1.66
C CYS A 39 10.23 0.80 -0.37
N ILE A 40 9.33 0.27 0.46
CA ILE A 40 8.95 0.84 1.75
C ILE A 40 10.19 1.01 2.64
N ARG A 41 11.06 -0.01 2.72
CA ARG A 41 12.33 0.10 3.46
C ARG A 41 13.26 1.20 2.91
N ALA A 42 13.32 1.38 1.59
CA ALA A 42 14.08 2.47 0.97
C ALA A 42 13.48 3.85 1.29
N VAL A 43 12.14 3.99 1.31
CA VAL A 43 11.45 5.22 1.73
C VAL A 43 11.83 5.61 3.16
N HIS A 44 11.79 4.66 4.10
CA HIS A 44 12.20 4.90 5.50
C HIS A 44 13.69 5.26 5.64
N ARG A 45 14.55 4.69 4.80
CA ARG A 45 15.97 5.10 4.71
C ARG A 45 16.19 6.39 3.92
N ARG A 46 15.14 7.00 3.38
CA ARG A 46 15.16 8.19 2.52
C ARG A 46 15.98 8.01 1.23
N GLU A 47 16.09 6.78 0.77
CA GLU A 47 16.69 6.40 -0.51
C GLU A 47 15.64 6.53 -1.63
N LEU A 48 15.17 7.75 -1.89
CA LEU A 48 14.00 7.98 -2.75
C LEU A 48 14.21 7.55 -4.21
N ASP A 49 15.42 7.69 -4.74
CA ASP A 49 15.75 7.24 -6.10
C ASP A 49 15.61 5.73 -6.21
N ARG A 50 16.12 5.00 -5.21
CA ARG A 50 16.01 3.55 -5.14
C ARG A 50 14.55 3.11 -4.95
N ALA A 51 13.78 3.83 -4.13
CA ALA A 51 12.35 3.57 -3.97
C ALA A 51 11.59 3.72 -5.31
N ARG A 52 11.91 4.76 -6.10
CA ARG A 52 11.32 4.98 -7.43
C ARG A 52 11.65 3.86 -8.43
N GLU A 53 12.87 3.32 -8.39
CA GLU A 53 13.22 2.15 -9.21
C GLU A 53 12.41 0.90 -8.79
N LEU A 54 12.32 0.65 -7.48
CA LEU A 54 11.65 -0.53 -6.94
C LEU A 54 10.13 -0.50 -7.18
N ILE A 55 9.49 0.67 -7.06
CA ILE A 55 8.06 0.78 -7.33
C ILE A 55 7.75 0.60 -8.82
N ALA A 56 8.62 1.08 -9.72
CA ALA A 56 8.49 0.86 -11.16
C ALA A 56 8.67 -0.62 -11.53
N GLU A 57 9.58 -1.34 -10.86
CA GLU A 57 9.71 -2.80 -10.99
C GLU A 57 8.41 -3.51 -10.57
N ALA A 58 7.84 -3.12 -9.43
CA ALA A 58 6.60 -3.69 -8.92
C ALA A 58 5.40 -3.41 -9.86
N GLU A 59 5.27 -2.18 -10.39
CA GLU A 59 4.27 -1.85 -11.41
C GLU A 59 4.39 -2.72 -12.67
N SER A 60 5.62 -2.90 -13.17
CA SER A 60 5.90 -3.76 -14.33
C SER A 60 5.46 -5.21 -14.08
N LEU A 61 5.69 -5.73 -12.88
CA LEU A 61 5.21 -7.06 -12.48
C LEU A 61 3.68 -7.13 -12.44
N ASN A 62 3.01 -6.11 -11.89
CA ASN A 62 1.55 -6.03 -11.88
C ASN A 62 0.96 -5.97 -13.30
N ALA A 63 1.57 -5.20 -14.19
CA ALA A 63 1.16 -5.11 -15.60
C ALA A 63 1.28 -6.47 -16.30
N ARG A 64 2.35 -7.23 -16.03
CA ARG A 64 2.51 -8.60 -16.55
C ARG A 64 1.43 -9.54 -16.02
N ILE A 65 1.17 -9.52 -14.71
CA ILE A 65 0.11 -10.34 -14.10
C ILE A 65 -1.24 -10.01 -14.75
N THR A 66 -1.58 -8.73 -14.87
CA THR A 66 -2.85 -8.27 -15.44
C THR A 66 -2.99 -8.69 -16.91
N SER A 67 -1.93 -8.55 -17.71
CA SER A 67 -1.94 -8.95 -19.11
C SER A 67 -2.07 -10.46 -19.30
N GLU A 68 -1.36 -11.26 -18.51
CA GLU A 68 -1.28 -12.72 -18.67
C GLU A 68 -2.50 -13.45 -18.12
N LEU A 69 -3.16 -12.85 -17.13
CA LEU A 69 -4.40 -13.36 -16.57
C LEU A 69 -5.65 -12.78 -17.25
N HIS A 70 -5.48 -12.00 -18.31
CA HIS A 70 -6.62 -11.48 -19.08
C HIS A 70 -7.47 -12.64 -19.64
N GLY A 71 -8.76 -12.66 -19.30
CA GLY A 71 -9.68 -13.76 -19.65
C GLY A 71 -9.56 -15.00 -18.76
N LEU A 72 -8.78 -14.94 -17.67
CA LEU A 72 -8.66 -15.96 -16.62
C LEU A 72 -9.08 -15.36 -15.27
N ASP A 73 -10.33 -14.93 -15.17
CA ASP A 73 -10.87 -14.20 -14.01
C ASP A 73 -10.71 -14.98 -12.70
N ASP A 74 -10.81 -16.30 -12.73
CA ASP A 74 -10.61 -17.18 -11.57
C ASP A 74 -9.18 -17.10 -11.00
N LEU A 75 -8.20 -16.76 -11.85
CA LEU A 75 -6.82 -16.53 -11.44
C LEU A 75 -6.54 -15.07 -11.12
N TYR A 76 -7.12 -14.13 -11.87
CA TYR A 76 -6.93 -12.69 -11.66
C TYR A 76 -7.45 -12.24 -10.30
N TRP A 77 -8.62 -12.74 -9.91
CA TRP A 77 -9.24 -12.46 -8.61
C TRP A 77 -8.76 -13.39 -7.49
N ALA A 78 -7.75 -14.22 -7.74
CA ALA A 78 -7.20 -15.09 -6.71
C ALA A 78 -6.51 -14.28 -5.61
N GLY A 79 -6.62 -14.76 -4.36
CA GLY A 79 -6.10 -14.05 -3.19
C GLY A 79 -4.63 -13.62 -3.29
N TYR A 80 -3.76 -14.46 -3.87
CA TYR A 80 -2.34 -14.13 -4.02
C TYR A 80 -2.05 -12.98 -5.00
N VAL A 81 -2.95 -12.70 -5.95
CA VAL A 81 -2.85 -11.52 -6.83
C VAL A 81 -3.33 -10.30 -6.06
N GLN A 82 -4.50 -10.41 -5.42
CA GLN A 82 -5.11 -9.32 -4.66
C GLN A 82 -4.22 -8.87 -3.49
N ASP A 83 -3.63 -9.81 -2.75
CA ASP A 83 -2.68 -9.53 -1.66
C ASP A 83 -1.46 -8.77 -2.19
N ALA A 84 -0.92 -9.19 -3.33
CA ALA A 84 0.23 -8.54 -3.92
C ALA A 84 -0.12 -7.14 -4.46
N GLN A 85 -1.30 -6.94 -5.04
CA GLN A 85 -1.80 -5.63 -5.48
C GLN A 85 -2.04 -4.68 -4.31
N LYS A 86 -2.54 -5.18 -3.18
CA LYS A 86 -2.68 -4.41 -1.93
C LYS A 86 -1.31 -3.89 -1.45
N GLU A 87 -0.29 -4.75 -1.43
CA GLU A 87 1.09 -4.39 -1.06
C GLU A 87 1.72 -3.38 -2.04
N LEU A 88 1.38 -3.47 -3.33
CA LEU A 88 1.77 -2.47 -4.32
C LEU A 88 1.18 -1.10 -3.99
N VAL A 89 -0.12 -1.04 -3.64
CA VAL A 89 -0.78 0.21 -3.28
C VAL A 89 -0.19 0.80 -1.99
N GLU A 90 0.08 -0.03 -0.99
CA GLU A 90 0.75 0.41 0.24
C GLU A 90 2.10 1.07 -0.06
N ALA A 91 2.95 0.42 -0.85
CA ALA A 91 4.26 0.95 -1.21
C ALA A 91 4.17 2.26 -2.02
N HIS A 92 3.22 2.32 -2.95
CA HIS A 92 2.98 3.50 -3.78
C HIS A 92 2.50 4.69 -2.95
N ALA A 93 1.47 4.49 -2.14
CA ALA A 93 0.89 5.52 -1.29
C ALA A 93 1.91 6.02 -0.27
N THR A 94 2.69 5.13 0.32
CA THR A 94 3.77 5.48 1.24
C THR A 94 4.81 6.39 0.56
N LEU A 95 5.29 6.01 -0.62
CA LEU A 95 6.27 6.82 -1.37
C LEU A 95 5.68 8.19 -1.76
N ALA A 96 4.49 8.19 -2.38
CA ALA A 96 3.86 9.41 -2.88
C ALA A 96 3.59 10.41 -1.76
N LEU A 97 2.95 9.98 -0.67
CA LEU A 97 2.55 10.87 0.42
C LEU A 97 3.74 11.40 1.23
N VAL A 98 4.80 10.60 1.42
CA VAL A 98 6.06 11.08 2.02
C VAL A 98 6.72 12.18 1.19
N GLN A 99 6.51 12.15 -0.13
CA GLN A 99 7.01 13.17 -1.07
C GLN A 99 6.01 14.32 -1.32
N GLY A 100 4.84 14.31 -0.68
CA GLY A 100 3.77 15.29 -0.95
C GLY A 100 3.23 15.21 -2.38
N GLN A 101 3.31 14.04 -3.01
CA GLN A 101 2.80 13.77 -4.36
C GLN A 101 1.37 13.20 -4.28
N PRO A 102 0.57 13.36 -5.34
CA PRO A 102 -0.76 12.75 -5.41
C PRO A 102 -0.68 11.23 -5.36
N LEU A 103 -1.74 10.61 -4.82
CA LEU A 103 -1.93 9.16 -4.86
C LEU A 103 -2.02 8.65 -6.31
N PRO A 104 -1.60 7.40 -6.58
CA PRO A 104 -1.76 6.82 -7.91
C PRO A 104 -3.24 6.61 -8.24
N ASP A 105 -3.57 6.71 -9.53
CA ASP A 105 -4.90 6.37 -10.04
C ASP A 105 -5.10 4.83 -10.02
N PRO A 106 -6.10 4.30 -9.29
CA PRO A 106 -6.40 2.87 -9.28
C PRO A 106 -6.59 2.28 -10.68
N ALA A 107 -7.24 3.03 -11.59
CA ALA A 107 -7.54 2.57 -12.93
C ALA A 107 -6.26 2.42 -13.76
N ARG A 108 -5.30 3.34 -13.61
CA ARG A 108 -3.98 3.26 -14.25
C ARG A 108 -3.19 2.05 -13.75
N LEU A 109 -3.33 1.69 -12.47
CA LEU A 109 -2.69 0.49 -11.92
C LEU A 109 -3.45 -0.80 -12.28
N GLY A 110 -4.68 -0.73 -12.77
CA GLY A 110 -5.53 -1.90 -13.02
C GLY A 110 -5.97 -2.61 -11.74
N ILE A 111 -5.95 -1.94 -10.58
CA ILE A 111 -6.22 -2.56 -9.29
C ILE A 111 -7.68 -2.38 -8.89
N GLY A 112 -8.30 -3.45 -8.41
CA GLY A 112 -9.69 -3.44 -7.92
C GLY A 112 -9.88 -2.60 -6.66
N ALA A 113 -11.12 -2.21 -6.37
CA ALA A 113 -11.43 -1.34 -5.23
C ALA A 113 -10.98 -1.93 -3.88
N ALA A 114 -11.24 -3.22 -3.63
CA ALA A 114 -10.89 -3.87 -2.37
C ALA A 114 -9.37 -3.85 -2.04
N PRO A 115 -8.47 -4.38 -2.90
CA PRO A 115 -7.03 -4.31 -2.62
C PRO A 115 -6.52 -2.86 -2.57
N PHE A 116 -7.09 -1.94 -3.37
CA PHE A 116 -6.68 -0.53 -3.33
C PHE A 116 -7.00 0.14 -2.00
N LEU A 117 -8.26 0.03 -1.54
CA LEU A 117 -8.70 0.64 -0.28
C LEU A 117 -7.98 0.05 0.93
N ASN A 118 -7.76 -1.26 0.95
CA ASN A 118 -7.00 -1.90 2.02
C ASN A 118 -5.53 -1.48 2.00
N GLY A 119 -4.90 -1.38 0.83
CA GLY A 119 -3.52 -0.91 0.69
C GLY A 119 -3.33 0.54 1.15
N LEU A 120 -4.31 1.42 0.88
CA LEU A 120 -4.31 2.77 1.44
C LEU A 120 -4.38 2.75 2.97
N GLY A 121 -5.21 1.88 3.54
CA GLY A 121 -5.33 1.73 4.99
C GLY A 121 -4.03 1.21 5.63
N GLU A 122 -3.35 0.26 5.00
CA GLU A 122 -2.05 -0.24 5.48
C GLU A 122 -0.95 0.84 5.38
N ALA A 123 -0.97 1.66 4.33
CA ALA A 123 -0.02 2.77 4.17
C ALA A 123 -0.07 3.75 5.35
N VAL A 124 -1.23 3.96 5.99
CA VAL A 124 -1.34 4.81 7.20
C VAL A 124 -0.39 4.35 8.32
N GLY A 125 -0.16 3.04 8.45
CA GLY A 125 0.82 2.49 9.39
C GLY A 125 2.26 2.91 9.05
N GLU A 126 2.62 2.85 7.78
CA GLU A 126 3.95 3.27 7.30
C GLU A 126 4.14 4.79 7.36
N LEU A 127 3.08 5.58 7.12
CA LEU A 127 3.11 7.04 7.33
C LEU A 127 3.34 7.39 8.80
N ARG A 128 2.65 6.72 9.74
CA ARG A 128 2.91 6.89 11.19
C ARG A 128 4.37 6.59 11.49
N ARG A 129 4.91 5.48 10.98
CA ARG A 129 6.31 5.10 11.22
C ARG A 129 7.28 6.17 10.69
N TYR A 130 7.08 6.64 9.47
CA TYR A 130 7.90 7.70 8.86
C TYR A 130 7.82 9.00 9.65
N LEU A 131 6.62 9.37 10.10
CA LEU A 131 6.39 10.55 10.93
C LEU A 131 7.15 10.45 12.24
N LEU A 132 7.02 9.34 12.97
CA LEU A 132 7.73 9.15 14.25
C LEU A 132 9.27 9.19 14.07
N ASP A 133 9.80 8.57 13.01
CA ASP A 133 11.23 8.65 12.70
C ASP A 133 11.68 10.07 12.32
N SER A 134 10.78 10.87 11.74
CA SER A 134 11.04 12.29 11.46
C SER A 134 11.01 13.14 12.73
N LEU A 135 10.09 12.87 13.67
CA LEU A 135 10.07 13.51 14.99
C LEU A 135 11.38 13.25 15.76
N ARG A 136 11.90 12.02 15.72
CA ARG A 136 13.19 11.67 16.35
C ARG A 136 14.38 12.45 15.78
N ARG A 137 14.26 13.02 14.58
CA ARG A 137 15.27 13.84 13.92
C ARG A 137 15.05 15.35 14.12
N GLY A 138 14.03 15.75 14.90
CA GLY A 138 13.64 17.15 15.09
C GLY A 138 12.87 17.75 13.91
N GLU A 139 12.40 16.93 12.95
CA GLU A 139 11.67 17.39 11.77
C GLU A 139 10.15 17.47 12.01
N ALA A 140 9.74 18.09 13.12
CA ALA A 140 8.34 18.05 13.58
C ALA A 140 7.33 18.67 12.59
N THR A 141 7.74 19.72 11.88
CA THR A 141 6.89 20.41 10.88
C THR A 141 6.51 19.55 9.69
N ARG A 142 7.28 18.48 9.40
CA ARG A 142 6.94 17.54 8.33
C ARG A 142 5.82 16.57 8.70
N GLY A 143 5.45 16.52 9.98
CA GLY A 143 4.40 15.63 10.47
C GLY A 143 2.98 16.09 10.15
N GLU A 144 2.72 17.41 10.07
CA GLU A 144 1.37 17.93 9.83
C GLU A 144 0.80 17.51 8.46
N PRO A 145 1.53 17.64 7.33
CA PRO A 145 1.01 17.19 6.03
C PRO A 145 0.75 15.67 5.99
N LEU A 146 1.59 14.88 6.65
CA LEU A 146 1.40 13.43 6.72
C LEU A 146 0.18 13.07 7.56
N LEU A 147 -0.02 13.73 8.71
CA LEU A 147 -1.20 13.52 9.55
C LEU A 147 -2.49 13.91 8.81
N ALA A 148 -2.46 14.98 8.01
CA ALA A 148 -3.60 15.37 7.17
C ALA A 148 -3.92 14.28 6.13
N ALA A 149 -2.92 13.75 5.43
CA ALA A 149 -3.13 12.66 4.48
C ALA A 149 -3.69 11.39 5.15
N MET A 150 -3.25 11.07 6.38
CA MET A 150 -3.82 9.96 7.16
C MET A 150 -5.29 10.19 7.51
N ASP A 151 -5.67 11.43 7.83
CA ASP A 151 -7.05 11.84 8.13
C ASP A 151 -7.94 11.79 6.88
N ASP A 152 -7.43 12.21 5.72
CA ASP A 152 -8.12 12.11 4.42
C ASP A 152 -8.39 10.64 4.05
N ILE A 153 -7.40 9.76 4.24
CA ILE A 153 -7.56 8.32 4.02
C ILE A 153 -8.65 7.78 4.95
N TYR A 154 -8.59 8.06 6.26
CA TYR A 154 -9.60 7.61 7.20
C TYR A 154 -11.01 8.10 6.84
N SER A 155 -11.13 9.38 6.48
CA SER A 155 -12.38 10.02 6.07
C SER A 155 -12.97 9.38 4.82
N LEU A 156 -12.15 8.98 3.85
CA LEU A 156 -12.60 8.19 2.72
C LEU A 156 -13.09 6.82 3.17
N LEU A 157 -12.27 6.07 3.91
CA LEU A 157 -12.56 4.68 4.26
C LEU A 157 -13.82 4.50 5.11
N VAL A 158 -14.14 5.46 6.00
CA VAL A 158 -15.34 5.40 6.83
C VAL A 158 -16.64 5.60 6.05
N THR A 159 -16.59 6.21 4.86
CA THR A 159 -17.77 6.43 4.01
C THR A 159 -18.18 5.19 3.20
N LEU A 160 -17.32 4.17 3.14
CA LEU A 160 -17.49 3.00 2.27
C LEU A 160 -18.11 1.83 3.06
N ASP A 161 -19.41 1.92 3.32
CA ASP A 161 -20.17 0.87 4.02
C ASP A 161 -20.69 -0.20 3.06
N TYR A 162 -19.83 -1.18 2.75
CA TYR A 162 -20.17 -2.35 1.94
C TYR A 162 -19.86 -3.65 2.71
N PRO A 163 -20.54 -4.77 2.37
CA PRO A 163 -20.25 -6.06 2.98
C PRO A 163 -18.79 -6.51 2.80
N ASP A 164 -18.24 -7.20 3.79
CA ASP A 164 -16.85 -7.70 3.77
C ASP A 164 -16.54 -8.59 2.55
N ALA A 165 -17.54 -9.28 2.00
CA ALA A 165 -17.41 -10.08 0.79
C ALA A 165 -17.00 -9.25 -0.45
N LEU A 166 -17.33 -7.96 -0.47
CA LEU A 166 -16.93 -7.03 -1.54
C LEU A 166 -15.65 -6.27 -1.20
N THR A 167 -15.42 -5.97 0.08
CA THR A 167 -14.35 -5.06 0.50
C THR A 167 -13.08 -5.77 0.99
N GLY A 168 -13.13 -7.08 1.19
CA GLY A 168 -11.97 -7.85 1.66
C GLY A 168 -11.58 -7.56 3.11
N GLY A 169 -12.54 -7.20 3.96
CA GLY A 169 -12.29 -6.90 5.38
C GLY A 169 -11.93 -5.44 5.67
N LEU A 170 -12.32 -4.51 4.80
CA LEU A 170 -12.00 -3.08 4.90
C LEU A 170 -12.41 -2.48 6.26
N ARG A 171 -13.52 -2.92 6.86
CA ARG A 171 -13.97 -2.43 8.16
C ARG A 171 -12.89 -2.57 9.25
N ARG A 172 -12.22 -3.72 9.29
CA ARG A 172 -11.11 -3.98 10.22
C ARG A 172 -9.92 -3.07 9.93
N THR A 173 -9.62 -2.85 8.66
CA THR A 173 -8.58 -1.92 8.22
C THR A 173 -8.89 -0.49 8.66
N THR A 174 -10.13 -0.02 8.45
CA THR A 174 -10.60 1.30 8.90
C THR A 174 -10.50 1.48 10.42
N ASP A 175 -10.84 0.43 11.19
CA ASP A 175 -10.70 0.45 12.65
C ASP A 175 -9.25 0.59 13.10
N ASN A 176 -8.33 -0.13 12.43
CA ASN A 176 -6.89 0.00 12.68
C ASN A 176 -6.37 1.39 12.32
N VAL A 177 -6.77 1.92 11.16
CA VAL A 177 -6.44 3.29 10.71
C VAL A 177 -6.84 4.32 11.75
N ARG A 178 -8.06 4.22 12.30
CA ARG A 178 -8.55 5.12 13.36
C ARG A 178 -7.62 5.15 14.57
N GLY A 179 -7.28 3.98 15.09
CA GLY A 179 -6.41 3.87 16.27
C GLY A 179 -4.99 4.37 16.01
N ILE A 180 -4.46 4.17 14.80
CA ILE A 180 -3.16 4.71 14.37
C ILE A 180 -3.22 6.24 14.27
N LEU A 181 -4.27 6.79 13.67
CA LEU A 181 -4.47 8.22 13.47
C LEU A 181 -4.56 8.97 14.80
N GLU A 182 -5.39 8.49 15.74
CA GLU A 182 -5.57 9.09 17.06
C GLU A 182 -4.25 9.16 17.85
N LYS A 183 -3.49 8.05 17.89
CA LYS A 183 -2.18 8.00 18.54
C LYS A 183 -1.20 8.98 17.87
N THR A 184 -1.20 9.04 16.54
CA THR A 184 -0.27 9.89 15.77
C THR A 184 -0.54 11.37 16.00
N ARG A 185 -1.82 11.75 16.07
CA ARG A 185 -2.23 13.11 16.43
C ARG A 185 -1.72 13.50 17.82
N GLY A 186 -1.83 12.60 18.80
CA GLY A 186 -1.30 12.82 20.15
C GLY A 186 0.22 13.03 20.16
N ASP A 187 0.97 12.10 19.57
CA ASP A 187 2.44 12.14 19.51
C ASP A 187 2.95 13.41 18.81
N LEU A 188 2.38 13.76 17.66
CA LEU A 188 2.76 14.95 16.90
C LEU A 188 2.45 16.24 17.67
N THR A 189 1.29 16.32 18.33
CA THR A 189 0.90 17.50 19.12
C THR A 189 1.89 17.77 20.24
N VAL A 190 2.30 16.72 20.96
CA VAL A 190 3.29 16.83 22.04
C VAL A 190 4.62 17.31 21.48
N ALA A 191 5.11 16.70 20.40
CA ALA A 191 6.38 17.08 19.78
C ALA A 191 6.39 18.54 19.30
N LEU A 192 5.32 19.01 18.66
CA LEU A 192 5.20 20.41 18.21
C LEU A 192 5.16 21.40 19.38
N ARG A 193 4.51 21.04 20.49
CA ARG A 193 4.49 21.90 21.68
C ARG A 193 5.85 21.97 22.36
N GLN A 194 6.57 20.86 22.41
CA GLN A 194 7.94 20.81 22.93
C GLN A 194 8.89 21.65 22.08
N ASP A 195 8.85 21.52 20.75
CA ASP A 195 9.66 22.32 19.83
C ASP A 195 9.41 23.83 20.00
N ARG A 196 8.13 24.25 20.08
CA ARG A 196 7.77 25.66 20.36
C ARG A 196 8.30 26.15 21.71
N LEU A 197 8.26 25.32 22.74
CA LEU A 197 8.78 25.65 24.06
C LEU A 197 10.30 25.81 24.02
N GLU A 198 11.02 24.89 23.38
CA GLU A 198 12.47 24.98 23.21
C GLU A 198 12.88 26.26 22.46
N GLN A 199 12.15 26.61 21.40
CA GLN A 199 12.37 27.86 20.66
C GLN A 199 12.14 29.09 21.54
N ALA A 200 11.06 29.12 22.33
CA ALA A 200 10.78 30.21 23.25
C ALA A 200 11.87 30.36 24.34
N LEU A 201 12.37 29.24 24.88
CA LEU A 201 13.45 29.24 25.87
C LEU A 201 14.77 29.75 25.28
N ARG A 202 15.11 29.34 24.05
CA ARG A 202 16.30 29.86 23.33
C ARG A 202 16.18 31.35 23.06
N ALA A 203 14.99 31.82 22.66
CA ALA A 203 14.74 33.25 22.44
C ALA A 203 14.82 34.09 23.74
N ALA A 204 14.43 33.50 24.88
CA ALA A 204 14.50 34.17 26.18
C ALA A 204 15.93 34.23 26.77
N ASN A 205 16.85 33.36 26.34
CA ASN A 205 18.26 33.33 26.77
C ASN A 205 19.25 33.50 25.60
N PRO A 206 19.34 34.68 24.97
CA PRO A 206 20.15 34.89 23.76
C PRO A 206 21.68 34.93 23.98
N GLY A 207 22.20 34.54 25.16
CA GLY A 207 23.60 34.75 25.53
C GLY A 207 24.22 33.71 26.49
N ALA A 208 23.71 32.47 26.50
CA ALA A 208 24.37 31.34 27.15
C ALA A 208 25.07 30.44 26.13
#